data_AF-A0A846NMK7-F1
#
_entry.id   AF-A0A846NMK7-F1
#
_cell.length_a   1.000
_cell.length_b   1.000
_cell.length_c   1.000
_cell.angle_alpha   90.00
_cell.angle_beta   90.00
_cell.angle_gamma   90.00
#
_symmetry.space_group_name_H-M   'P 1'
#
loop_
_entity.id
_entity.type
_entity.pdbx_description
1 polymer ?
#
loop_
_entity_poly.entity_id
_entity_poly.type
_entity_poly.pdbx_seq_one_letter_code
_entity_poly.pdbx_strand_id
1 'polypeptide(L)' 'AFNVKVTAVNVMTVPGKERRVGRRKILTPSWKKAIVTLRPGDKIELFEGV' A
#
# COMPACT_ATOMS: atom_id res chain seq x y z
N ALA A 1 -12.64 -7.61 -6.75
CA ALA A 1 -12.17 -6.49 -5.92
C ALA A 1 -13.35 -6.01 -5.09
N PHE A 2 -13.17 -5.82 -3.79
CA PHE A 2 -14.17 -5.77 -2.72
C PHE A 2 -15.48 -4.99 -2.99
N ASN A 3 -16.63 -5.51 -2.55
CA ASN A 3 -17.94 -4.85 -2.64
C ASN A 3 -18.17 -3.88 -1.48
N VAL A 4 -17.39 -2.80 -1.42
CA VAL A 4 -17.43 -1.80 -0.33
C VAL A 4 -17.52 -0.38 -0.88
N LYS A 5 -18.10 0.55 -0.12
CA LYS A 5 -18.12 1.98 -0.47
C LYS A 5 -16.95 2.70 0.18
N VAL A 6 -16.11 3.27 -0.67
CA VAL A 6 -14.95 4.09 -0.28
C VAL A 6 -15.38 5.56 -0.12
N THR A 7 -14.96 6.20 0.96
CA THR A 7 -15.22 7.62 1.23
C THR A 7 -14.05 8.52 0.83
N ALA A 8 -12.82 8.05 1.02
CA ALA A 8 -11.62 8.79 0.65
C ALA A 8 -10.47 7.84 0.26
N VAL A 9 -9.57 8.33 -0.61
CA VAL A 9 -8.35 7.63 -1.02
C VAL A 9 -7.18 8.60 -0.95
N ASN A 10 -6.18 8.25 -0.15
CA ASN A 10 -4.92 8.97 -0.07
C ASN A 10 -3.82 8.14 -0.71
N VAL A 11 -3.20 8.66 -1.77
CA VAL A 11 -2.13 7.96 -2.50
C VAL A 11 -0.80 8.65 -2.24
N MET A 12 0.24 7.87 -1.99
CA MET A 12 1.61 8.35 -1.89
C MET A 12 2.56 7.48 -2.72
N THR A 13 3.57 8.12 -3.30
CA THR A 13 4.66 7.40 -4.00
C THR A 13 5.77 7.14 -3.00
N VAL A 14 6.07 5.86 -2.76
CA VAL A 14 7.15 5.43 -1.87
C VAL A 14 8.41 5.23 -2.71
N PRO A 15 9.46 6.04 -2.51
CA PRO A 15 10.70 5.86 -3.24
C PRO A 15 11.34 4.52 -2.88
N GLY A 16 11.99 3.92 -3.88
CA GLY A 16 12.81 2.74 -3.68
C GLY A 16 13.91 2.99 -2.65
N LYS A 17 14.23 1.99 -1.83
CA LYS A 17 15.37 2.04 -0.93
C LYS A 17 16.60 1.51 -1.62
N GLU A 18 17.73 2.21 -1.47
CA GLU A 18 19.01 1.69 -1.92
C GLU A 18 19.43 0.52 -1.02
N ARG A 19 19.75 -0.61 -1.64
CA ARG A 19 20.23 -1.83 -0.97
C ARG A 19 21.52 -2.30 -1.62
N ARG A 20 22.38 -2.93 -0.85
CA ARG A 20 23.63 -3.52 -1.37
C ARG A 20 23.46 -5.04 -1.51
N VAL A 21 23.77 -5.56 -2.69
CA VAL A 21 23.83 -7.01 -2.96
C VAL A 21 25.26 -7.32 -3.40
N GLY A 22 26.03 -7.96 -2.51
CA GLY A 22 27.46 -8.18 -2.70
C GLY A 22 28.23 -6.86 -2.84
N ARG A 23 28.86 -6.65 -4.01
CA ARG A 23 29.61 -5.42 -4.35
C ARG A 23 28.76 -4.33 -5.00
N ARG A 24 27.55 -4.63 -5.50
CA ARG A 24 26.69 -3.67 -6.22
C ARG A 24 25.70 -3.00 -5.28
N LYS A 25 25.46 -1.70 -5.50
CA LYS A 25 24.30 -0.97 -4.95
C LYS A 25 23.15 -1.04 -5.96
N ILE A 26 21.97 -1.38 -5.49
CA ILE A 26 20.76 -1.58 -6.30
C ILE A 26 19.63 -0.79 -5.62
N LEU A 27 18.80 -0.11 -6.42
CA LEU A 27 17.60 0.53 -5.92
C LEU A 27 16.42 -0.44 -6.01
N THR A 28 15.67 -0.64 -4.92
CA THR A 28 14.41 -1.37 -5.01
C THR A 28 13.39 -0.57 -5.85
N PRO A 29 12.43 -1.20 -6.52
CA PRO A 29 11.41 -0.46 -7.25
C PRO A 29 10.63 0.49 -6.32
N SER A 30 10.39 1.71 -6.79
CA SER A 30 9.42 2.60 -6.16
C SER A 30 8.01 2.02 -6.34
N TRP A 31 7.16 2.21 -5.34
CA TRP A 31 5.79 1.69 -5.36
C TRP A 31 4.81 2.76 -4.92
N LYS A 32 3.57 2.67 -5.40
CA LYS A 32 2.49 3.53 -4.92
C LYS A 32 1.79 2.83 -3.75
N LYS A 33 1.65 3.53 -2.63
CA LYS A 33 0.83 3.11 -1.50
C LYS A 33 -0.47 3.89 -1.54
N ALA A 34 -1.60 3.20 -1.38
CA ALA A 34 -2.90 3.82 -1.21
C ALA A 34 -3.43 3.48 0.20
N ILE A 35 -3.85 4.51 0.93
CA ILE A 35 -4.58 4.41 2.19
C ILE A 35 -6.03 4.75 1.86
N VAL A 36 -6.93 3.81 2.13
CA VAL A 36 -8.34 3.90 1.72
C VAL A 36 -9.20 3.98 2.96
N THR A 37 -10.07 5.00 3.02
CA THR A 37 -11.07 5.15 4.09
C THR A 37 -12.39 4.58 3.60
N LEU A 38 -12.95 3.64 4.35
CA LEU A 38 -14.24 3.02 4.06
C LEU A 38 -15.37 3.78 4.75
N ARG A 39 -16.59 3.60 4.26
CA ARG A 39 -17.79 4.04 4.97
C ARG A 39 -17.93 3.26 6.29
N PRO A 40 -18.41 3.89 7.37
CA PRO A 40 -18.74 3.18 8.60
C PRO A 40 -19.68 2.00 8.32
N GLY A 41 -19.30 0.79 8.75
CA GLY A 41 -20.06 -0.45 8.54
C GLY A 41 -19.58 -1.32 7.39
N ASP A 42 -18.82 -0.77 6.43
CA ASP A 42 -18.19 -1.56 5.38
C ASP A 42 -16.85 -2.12 5.86
N LYS A 43 -16.64 -3.42 5.61
CA LYS A 43 -15.46 -4.16 6.08
C LYS A 43 -14.86 -4.98 4.96
N ILE A 44 -13.55 -5.21 5.07
CA ILE A 44 -12.82 -6.10 4.17
C ILE A 44 -12.23 -7.22 5.03
N GLU A 45 -12.83 -8.41 4.96
CA GLU A 45 -12.48 -9.58 5.77
C GLU A 45 -11.01 -10.00 5.67
N LEU A 46 -10.36 -9.71 4.54
CA LEU A 46 -8.94 -10.00 4.31
C LEU A 46 -7.99 -9.24 5.27
N PHE A 47 -8.42 -8.11 5.83
CA PHE A 47 -7.55 -7.21 6.61
C PHE A 47 -7.90 -7.15 8.10
N GLU A 48 -8.89 -7.90 8.60
CA GLU A 48 -9.30 -7.86 10.02
C GLU A 48 -8.49 -8.80 10.94
N GLY A 49 -7.63 -9.68 10.39
CA GLY A 49 -6.88 -10.70 11.14
C GLY A 49 -5.36 -10.54 11.20
N VAL A 50 -4.84 -9.31 11.02
CA VAL A 50 -3.39 -9.00 11.08
C VAL A 50 -3.07 -8.13 12.28
#